data_AF-A0A2D6KBM9-F1
#
_entry.id   AF-A0A2D6KBM9-F1
#
_cell.length_a   1.000
_cell.length_b   1.000
_cell.length_c   1.000
_cell.angle_alpha   90.00
_cell.angle_beta   90.00
_cell.angle_gamma   90.00
#
_symmetry.space_group_name_H-M   'P 1'
#
loop_
_entity.id
_entity.type
_entity.pdbx_description
1 polymer ?
#
loop_
_entity_poly.entity_id
_entity_poly.type
_entity_poly.pdbx_seq_one_letter_code
_entity_poly.pdbx_strand_id
1 'polypeptide(L)'
;MKIVNRVALLFLLGLLIPSSGLAKTPPPGTGTGSANVPANILIMLDNSGSMRGNRMIDAKAVIKTIVTDSTLANGARFGLMEWNSRNPCIRCPITNTSSTCILNELLNIEASGGTRPYSAFVEAEKYFNGGSYNQCSGKGSCYYAGYSWARAKCKITKKSGNSPIDSGLACQVTAIIFISDGGYGDKPEIIAKKLLANKNIKTFVVGFHSGYNSRYVELAKGGGTYPDSPIFSANKGQLQQTLVSYIRQIIASRLTFTAPAVMPAGKTDTGSVFTSTFQVKKDHQWQGRLQRYDLDADGKVGSLFKTSTNKDWDAGERLNDKSASSRNIWTVGAAKLCGGKTLPSNINNFKEANRQTLKCLLMDGADKNVTDSEITKLIRFVRGIDAYDENLDGNTSDERWKLGDIYNSQVRLVGKPSRPSSKNADPNSEEYYRYKHGYDAFKSQHTNRDEVVYVGSNAGTLHAFDYKTAEELWAFIPPGMLPRLRDMISTKSNTSLSIFGVDGSPLVKDVYIQGAWKTLLIGGLRQGGKHYFALDITDPHKPRYQFGFTNNPADKEVQCWDACGKWP
;
A
#
# COMPACT_ATOMS: atom_id res chain seq x y z
N MET A 1 52.33 28.28 23.54
CA MET A 1 51.82 26.94 23.91
C MET A 1 50.42 27.12 24.49
N LYS A 2 49.29 26.70 23.90
CA LYS A 2 49.01 25.59 22.99
C LYS A 2 47.94 26.02 21.99
N ILE A 3 48.39 26.48 20.82
CA ILE A 3 47.62 26.50 19.55
C ILE A 3 47.89 25.14 18.90
N VAL A 4 47.42 24.05 19.50
CA VAL A 4 47.43 22.71 18.90
C VAL A 4 46.31 21.93 19.59
N ASN A 5 45.06 22.15 19.15
CA ASN A 5 43.93 21.22 19.38
C ASN A 5 42.65 21.57 18.60
N ARG A 6 42.68 22.53 17.66
CA ARG A 6 41.53 22.86 16.80
C ARG A 6 41.68 22.43 15.33
N VAL A 7 42.74 21.69 14.98
CA VAL A 7 43.02 21.27 13.59
C VAL A 7 42.81 19.76 13.35
N ALA A 8 42.66 18.95 14.40
CA ALA A 8 42.49 17.50 14.26
C ALA A 8 41.02 17.02 14.13
N LEU A 9 40.03 17.93 14.17
CA LEU A 9 38.60 17.60 13.99
C LEU A 9 38.02 18.10 12.66
N LEU A 10 38.87 18.61 11.77
CA LEU A 10 38.49 19.20 10.47
C LEU A 10 38.94 18.37 9.26
N PHE A 11 39.49 17.17 9.47
CA PHE A 11 39.91 16.24 8.40
C PHE A 11 39.07 14.96 8.31
N LEU A 12 37.87 14.96 8.88
CA LEU A 12 36.86 13.90 8.71
C LEU A 12 35.50 14.44 8.19
N LEU A 13 35.52 15.58 7.51
CA LEU A 13 34.42 16.02 6.65
C LEU A 13 34.84 15.85 5.19
N GLY A 14 34.49 14.71 4.61
CA GLY A 14 34.81 14.40 3.22
C GLY A 14 34.09 13.16 2.69
N LEU A 15 32.95 12.80 3.26
CA LEU A 15 32.02 11.84 2.66
C LEU A 15 30.64 12.46 2.80
N LEU A 16 30.22 13.15 1.73
CA LEU A 16 28.82 13.44 1.45
C LEU A 16 28.07 12.10 1.46
N ILE A 17 27.47 11.74 2.58
CA ILE A 17 26.44 10.71 2.61
C ILE A 17 25.18 11.43 2.11
N PRO A 18 24.68 11.16 0.88
CA PRO A 18 23.36 11.61 0.53
C PRO A 18 22.39 10.99 1.54
N SER A 19 21.67 11.83 2.28
CA SER A 19 20.59 11.40 3.17
C SER A 19 19.59 10.62 2.33
N SER A 20 19.71 9.30 2.35
CA SER A 20 18.74 8.39 1.75
C SER A 20 17.56 8.37 2.70
N GLY A 21 16.48 9.06 2.32
CA GLY A 21 15.20 8.91 3.00
C GLY A 21 14.83 7.43 2.98
N LEU A 22 14.74 6.81 4.16
CA LEU A 22 14.27 5.44 4.27
C LEU A 22 12.73 5.46 4.25
N ALA A 23 12.13 4.77 3.28
CA ALA A 23 10.69 4.53 3.26
C ALA A 23 10.27 3.87 4.59
N LYS A 24 9.05 4.18 5.07
CA LYS A 24 8.54 3.54 6.28
C LYS A 24 8.53 2.02 6.14
N THR A 25 8.75 1.32 7.24
CA THR A 25 8.71 -0.14 7.27
C THR A 25 7.28 -0.66 7.17
N PRO A 26 7.03 -1.76 6.42
CA PRO A 26 5.75 -2.47 6.47
C PRO A 26 5.35 -2.82 7.90
N PRO A 27 4.03 -2.87 8.19
CA PRO A 27 3.55 -3.28 9.51
C PRO A 27 4.10 -4.65 9.88
N PRO A 28 4.60 -4.87 11.11
CA PRO A 28 4.67 -6.23 11.64
C PRO A 28 3.22 -6.76 11.66
N GLY A 29 2.98 -7.92 11.04
CA GLY A 29 1.62 -8.45 10.84
C GLY A 29 0.87 -8.62 12.16
N THR A 30 0.07 -7.62 12.54
CA THR A 30 -0.85 -7.71 13.67
C THR A 30 -2.16 -8.25 13.15
N GLY A 31 -2.41 -9.54 13.36
CA GLY A 31 -3.68 -10.14 13.00
C GLY A 31 -4.04 -11.26 13.96
N THR A 32 -4.70 -10.89 15.05
CA THR A 32 -5.51 -11.84 15.81
C THR A 32 -6.68 -12.30 14.93
N GLY A 33 -6.86 -13.61 14.77
CA GLY A 33 -8.10 -14.22 14.28
C GLY A 33 -8.05 -14.81 12.86
N SER A 34 -7.70 -14.02 11.84
CA SER A 34 -7.83 -14.44 10.41
C SER A 34 -6.53 -14.39 9.60
N ALA A 35 -5.40 -14.04 10.23
CA ALA A 35 -4.14 -13.73 9.55
C ALA A 35 -3.15 -14.90 9.36
N ASN A 36 -3.52 -16.13 9.76
CA ASN A 36 -2.57 -17.26 9.83
C ASN A 36 -2.64 -18.25 8.64
N VAL A 37 -3.30 -17.90 7.53
CA VAL A 37 -3.31 -18.74 6.32
C VAL A 37 -2.11 -18.37 5.44
N PRO A 38 -1.02 -19.17 5.39
CA PRO A 38 0.17 -18.86 4.59
C PRO A 38 -0.14 -18.84 3.08
N ALA A 39 0.62 -18.05 2.32
CA ALA A 39 0.44 -17.91 0.87
C ALA A 39 1.05 -19.13 0.16
N ASN A 40 0.36 -19.66 -0.84
CA ASN A 40 0.87 -20.77 -1.65
C ASN A 40 1.69 -20.21 -2.82
N ILE A 41 2.98 -20.54 -2.88
CA ILE A 41 3.87 -20.01 -3.93
C ILE A 41 4.50 -21.18 -4.70
N LEU A 42 4.17 -21.33 -5.98
CA LEU A 42 4.85 -22.28 -6.86
C LEU A 42 6.03 -21.62 -7.55
N ILE A 43 7.25 -22.06 -7.24
CA ILE A 43 8.47 -21.66 -7.95
C ILE A 43 8.60 -22.56 -9.18
N MET A 44 8.51 -21.96 -10.37
CA MET A 44 8.73 -22.63 -11.65
C MET A 44 10.14 -22.34 -12.15
N LEU A 45 11.06 -23.27 -11.89
CA LEU A 45 12.46 -23.16 -12.27
C LEU A 45 12.71 -23.77 -13.65
N ASP A 46 13.14 -22.93 -14.59
CA ASP A 46 13.67 -23.38 -15.87
C ASP A 46 14.90 -24.29 -15.64
N ASN A 47 14.83 -25.52 -16.16
CA ASN A 47 15.96 -26.45 -16.21
C ASN A 47 16.35 -26.79 -17.66
N SER A 48 16.12 -25.88 -18.61
CA SER A 48 16.59 -25.98 -19.99
C SER A 48 18.11 -25.98 -20.07
N GLY A 49 18.66 -26.39 -21.23
CA GLY A 49 20.10 -26.51 -21.43
C GLY A 49 20.87 -25.18 -21.28
N SER A 50 20.24 -24.03 -21.51
CA SER A 50 20.85 -22.70 -21.33
C SER A 50 21.19 -22.41 -19.87
N MET A 51 20.44 -22.99 -18.93
CA MET A 51 20.68 -22.83 -17.50
C MET A 51 21.92 -23.59 -16.99
N ARG A 52 22.64 -24.35 -17.83
CA ARG A 52 23.81 -25.14 -17.41
C ARG A 52 24.90 -24.27 -16.76
N GLY A 53 25.65 -24.87 -15.83
CA GLY A 53 26.75 -24.21 -15.13
C GLY A 53 26.28 -23.25 -14.04
N ASN A 54 26.91 -22.07 -13.98
CA ASN A 54 26.73 -21.11 -12.88
C ASN A 54 25.29 -20.63 -12.73
N ARG A 55 24.51 -20.53 -13.83
CA ARG A 55 23.11 -20.08 -13.78
C ARG A 55 22.25 -20.99 -12.91
N MET A 56 22.27 -22.30 -13.17
CA MET A 56 21.55 -23.27 -12.34
C MET A 56 22.10 -23.35 -10.91
N ILE A 57 23.42 -23.21 -10.72
CA ILE A 57 24.02 -23.18 -9.38
C ILE A 57 23.47 -21.99 -8.56
N ASP A 58 23.48 -20.80 -9.15
CA ASP A 58 22.99 -19.57 -8.52
C ASP A 58 21.49 -19.64 -8.24
N ALA A 59 20.69 -20.08 -9.20
CA ALA A 59 19.24 -20.21 -9.03
C ALA A 59 18.89 -21.17 -7.87
N LYS A 60 19.55 -22.33 -7.79
CA LYS A 60 19.39 -23.27 -6.68
C LYS A 60 19.81 -22.67 -5.34
N ALA A 61 20.94 -21.96 -5.31
CA ALA A 61 21.43 -21.32 -4.10
C ALA A 61 20.46 -20.26 -3.59
N VAL A 62 19.89 -19.45 -4.48
CA VAL A 62 18.88 -18.45 -4.12
C VAL A 62 17.60 -19.12 -3.61
N ILE A 63 17.06 -20.11 -4.33
CA ILE A 63 15.85 -20.82 -3.89
C ILE A 63 16.08 -21.45 -2.51
N LYS A 64 17.25 -22.06 -2.27
CA LYS A 64 17.64 -22.57 -0.95
C LYS A 64 17.55 -21.47 0.12
N THR A 65 18.20 -20.32 -0.10
CA THR A 65 18.16 -19.19 0.85
C THR A 65 16.74 -18.74 1.15
N ILE A 66 15.91 -18.61 0.12
CA ILE A 66 14.53 -18.14 0.23
C ILE A 66 13.67 -19.09 1.08
N VAL A 67 13.74 -20.40 0.84
CA VAL A 67 12.89 -21.37 1.58
C VAL A 67 13.38 -21.62 3.00
N THR A 68 14.62 -21.23 3.33
CA THR A 68 15.18 -21.26 4.70
C THR A 68 15.02 -19.95 5.46
N ASP A 69 14.67 -18.85 4.81
CA ASP A 69 14.49 -17.56 5.46
C ASP A 69 13.21 -17.59 6.31
N SER A 70 13.35 -17.61 7.63
CA SER A 70 12.22 -17.67 8.56
C SER A 70 11.27 -16.47 8.44
N THR A 71 11.75 -15.31 7.96
CA THR A 71 10.92 -14.12 7.75
C THR A 71 9.99 -14.27 6.54
N LEU A 72 10.31 -15.18 5.61
CA LEU A 72 9.51 -15.46 4.41
C LEU A 72 8.73 -16.78 4.58
N ALA A 73 9.36 -17.81 5.12
CA ALA A 73 8.80 -19.14 5.30
C ALA A 73 7.63 -19.18 6.31
N ASN A 74 7.61 -18.28 7.30
CA ASN A 74 6.46 -18.17 8.22
C ASN A 74 5.20 -17.59 7.52
N GLY A 75 5.37 -16.87 6.41
CA GLY A 75 4.28 -16.25 5.66
C GLY A 75 3.80 -17.03 4.44
N ALA A 76 4.56 -18.03 3.99
CA ALA A 76 4.33 -18.73 2.72
C ALA A 76 4.67 -20.24 2.75
N ARG A 77 3.88 -21.02 2.03
CA ARG A 77 4.14 -22.42 1.66
C ARG A 77 4.69 -22.46 0.25
N PHE A 78 5.89 -23.00 0.09
CA PHE A 78 6.53 -23.07 -1.22
C PHE A 78 6.21 -24.38 -1.95
N GLY A 79 6.19 -24.36 -3.27
CA GLY A 79 6.25 -25.53 -4.12
C GLY A 79 7.38 -25.33 -5.12
N LEU A 80 7.92 -26.43 -5.65
CA LEU A 80 8.94 -26.38 -6.66
C LEU A 80 8.53 -27.22 -7.86
N MET A 81 8.52 -26.58 -9.00
CA MET A 81 8.35 -27.17 -10.31
C MET A 81 9.63 -26.96 -11.10
N GLU A 82 10.04 -27.99 -11.83
CA GLU A 82 11.09 -27.85 -12.84
C GLU A 82 10.50 -28.08 -14.24
N TRP A 83 11.05 -27.40 -15.24
CA TRP A 83 10.53 -27.49 -16.60
C TRP A 83 11.56 -27.20 -17.69
N ASN A 84 11.39 -27.87 -18.83
CA ASN A 84 12.09 -27.67 -20.09
C ASN A 84 11.21 -28.18 -21.26
N SER A 85 11.75 -28.27 -22.46
CA SER A 85 11.05 -28.69 -23.68
C SER A 85 10.51 -30.12 -23.71
N ARG A 86 10.81 -30.94 -22.69
CA ARG A 86 10.46 -32.36 -22.64
C ARG A 86 9.26 -32.57 -21.72
N ASN A 87 9.48 -32.78 -20.43
CA ASN A 87 8.42 -33.12 -19.48
C ASN A 87 8.48 -32.22 -18.25
N PRO A 88 7.64 -31.15 -18.20
CA PRO A 88 7.49 -30.36 -16.99
C PRO A 88 6.84 -31.18 -15.88
N CYS A 89 7.22 -30.91 -14.64
CA CYS A 89 6.70 -31.64 -13.49
C CYS A 89 6.89 -30.91 -12.17
N ILE A 90 5.98 -31.17 -11.24
CA ILE A 90 6.10 -30.73 -9.86
C ILE A 90 7.15 -31.62 -9.18
N ARG A 91 8.21 -31.05 -8.63
CA ARG A 91 9.21 -31.80 -7.83
C ARG A 91 8.78 -31.85 -6.37
N CYS A 92 8.37 -30.70 -5.83
CA CYS A 92 7.85 -30.58 -4.48
C CYS A 92 6.47 -29.91 -4.49
N PRO A 93 5.40 -30.63 -4.13
CA PRO A 93 4.08 -30.06 -3.95
C PRO A 93 4.05 -29.00 -2.84
N ILE A 94 3.13 -28.05 -2.98
CA ILE A 94 2.88 -26.99 -1.99
C ILE A 94 2.21 -27.63 -0.77
N THR A 95 2.93 -27.70 0.35
CA THR A 95 2.48 -28.27 1.62
C THR A 95 3.11 -27.49 2.78
N ASN A 96 2.68 -27.75 4.02
CA ASN A 96 3.30 -27.15 5.22
C ASN A 96 4.78 -27.57 5.41
N THR A 97 5.22 -28.67 4.81
CA THR A 97 6.56 -29.25 4.97
C THR A 97 7.43 -29.14 3.71
N SER A 98 6.98 -28.37 2.73
CA SER A 98 7.57 -28.37 1.39
C SER A 98 8.99 -27.78 1.34
N SER A 99 9.35 -26.87 2.24
CA SER A 99 10.72 -26.35 2.34
C SER A 99 11.74 -27.49 2.51
N THR A 100 11.43 -28.50 3.32
CA THR A 100 12.29 -29.68 3.50
C THR A 100 12.42 -30.50 2.21
N CYS A 101 11.33 -30.70 1.48
CA CYS A 101 11.38 -31.35 0.17
C CYS A 101 12.30 -30.58 -0.79
N ILE A 102 12.13 -29.26 -0.87
CA ILE A 102 12.90 -28.39 -1.77
C ILE A 102 14.39 -28.48 -1.44
N LEU A 103 14.75 -28.40 -0.15
CA LEU A 103 16.15 -28.49 0.28
C LEU A 103 16.81 -29.81 -0.12
N ASN A 104 16.07 -30.93 -0.06
CA ASN A 104 16.57 -32.24 -0.44
C ASN A 104 16.64 -32.45 -1.96
N GLU A 105 15.68 -31.88 -2.69
CA GLU A 105 15.49 -32.15 -4.11
C GLU A 105 16.20 -31.15 -5.05
N LEU A 106 16.59 -29.97 -4.57
CA LEU A 106 17.27 -28.94 -5.38
C LEU A 106 18.55 -29.46 -6.05
N LEU A 107 19.34 -30.28 -5.34
CA LEU A 107 20.59 -30.84 -5.86
C LEU A 107 20.36 -31.83 -7.00
N ASN A 108 19.16 -32.39 -7.10
CA ASN A 108 18.79 -33.40 -8.10
C ASN A 108 18.37 -32.83 -9.45
N ILE A 109 18.13 -31.52 -9.56
CA ILE A 109 17.72 -30.85 -10.79
C ILE A 109 18.91 -30.69 -11.73
N GLU A 110 18.81 -31.09 -13.00
CA GLU A 110 19.89 -30.92 -13.98
C GLU A 110 19.39 -30.23 -15.26
N ALA A 111 20.21 -29.33 -15.79
CA ALA A 111 19.86 -28.50 -16.94
C ALA A 111 19.99 -29.26 -18.28
N SER A 112 18.92 -29.32 -19.07
CA SER A 112 18.85 -30.01 -20.36
C SER A 112 17.61 -29.62 -21.18
N GLY A 113 17.61 -29.91 -22.49
CA GLY A 113 16.45 -29.63 -23.35
C GLY A 113 16.36 -28.15 -23.73
N GLY A 114 15.28 -27.78 -24.42
CA GLY A 114 15.00 -26.39 -24.82
C GLY A 114 14.08 -25.66 -23.86
N THR A 115 13.83 -24.38 -24.11
CA THR A 115 12.95 -23.53 -23.31
C THR A 115 11.54 -23.54 -23.91
N ARG A 116 10.60 -24.28 -23.30
CA ARG A 116 9.18 -24.32 -23.71
C ARG A 116 8.25 -24.19 -22.48
N PRO A 117 8.01 -22.97 -21.99
CA PRO A 117 7.18 -22.74 -20.81
C PRO A 117 5.70 -23.07 -21.00
N TYR A 118 5.15 -23.13 -22.22
CA TYR A 118 3.71 -23.38 -22.42
C TYR A 118 3.26 -24.70 -21.77
N SER A 119 4.01 -25.79 -22.01
CA SER A 119 3.71 -27.09 -21.40
C SER A 119 3.84 -27.06 -19.88
N ALA A 120 4.74 -26.24 -19.34
CA ALA A 120 4.90 -26.05 -17.91
C ALA A 120 3.65 -25.40 -17.30
N PHE A 121 3.11 -24.36 -17.92
CA PHE A 121 1.87 -23.74 -17.44
C PHE A 121 0.66 -24.67 -17.58
N VAL A 122 0.57 -25.48 -18.64
CA VAL A 122 -0.48 -26.52 -18.77
C VAL A 122 -0.39 -27.52 -17.61
N GLU A 123 0.82 -27.93 -17.23
CA GLU A 123 1.02 -28.85 -16.12
C GLU A 123 0.70 -28.22 -14.76
N ALA A 124 1.09 -26.96 -14.56
CA ALA A 124 0.71 -26.18 -13.39
C ALA A 124 -0.82 -26.01 -13.30
N GLU A 125 -1.51 -25.79 -14.42
CA GLU A 125 -2.97 -25.70 -14.44
C GLU A 125 -3.64 -27.01 -13.96
N LYS A 126 -3.17 -28.17 -14.42
CA LYS A 126 -3.67 -29.46 -13.91
C LYS A 126 -3.46 -29.57 -12.40
N TYR A 127 -2.26 -29.23 -11.92
CA TYR A 127 -1.91 -29.26 -10.51
C TYR A 127 -2.83 -28.35 -9.66
N PHE A 128 -3.03 -27.10 -10.07
CA PHE A 128 -3.90 -26.15 -9.35
C PHE A 128 -5.39 -26.49 -9.46
N ASN A 129 -5.81 -27.24 -10.48
CA ASN A 129 -7.19 -27.72 -10.58
C ASN A 129 -7.45 -29.02 -9.79
N GLY A 130 -6.44 -29.58 -9.11
CA GLY A 130 -6.55 -30.88 -8.44
C GLY A 130 -6.69 -32.06 -9.42
N GLY A 131 -6.24 -31.87 -10.66
CA GLY A 131 -6.23 -32.89 -11.70
C GLY A 131 -5.03 -33.85 -11.57
N SER A 132 -4.90 -34.76 -12.52
CA SER A 132 -3.71 -35.62 -12.61
C SER A 132 -2.52 -34.83 -13.16
N TYR A 133 -1.43 -34.78 -12.40
CA TYR A 133 -0.20 -34.07 -12.78
C TYR A 133 1.05 -34.96 -12.66
N ASN A 134 2.12 -34.55 -13.34
CA ASN A 134 3.43 -35.18 -13.32
C ASN A 134 4.20 -34.76 -12.08
N GLN A 135 4.60 -35.72 -11.25
CA GLN A 135 5.53 -35.50 -10.15
C GLN A 135 6.89 -36.14 -10.42
N CYS A 136 7.96 -35.35 -10.25
CA CYS A 136 9.34 -35.76 -10.46
C CYS A 136 10.06 -36.15 -9.16
N SER A 137 10.95 -37.13 -9.27
CA SER A 137 11.81 -37.61 -8.19
C SER A 137 13.13 -38.17 -8.75
N GLY A 138 14.15 -38.34 -7.92
CA GLY A 138 15.44 -38.84 -8.36
C GLY A 138 16.28 -37.78 -9.10
N LYS A 139 17.49 -38.18 -9.49
CA LYS A 139 18.54 -37.27 -9.99
C LYS A 139 18.47 -37.08 -11.50
N GLY A 140 18.78 -35.89 -11.99
CA GLY A 140 18.94 -35.63 -13.42
C GLY A 140 17.69 -35.08 -14.10
N SER A 141 17.79 -34.92 -15.42
CA SER A 141 16.67 -34.41 -16.23
C SER A 141 15.53 -35.42 -16.35
N CYS A 142 14.32 -34.95 -16.10
CA CYS A 142 13.13 -35.77 -16.11
C CYS A 142 12.60 -35.94 -17.54
N TYR A 143 12.77 -37.14 -18.08
CA TYR A 143 12.36 -37.54 -19.43
C TYR A 143 11.52 -38.83 -19.39
N TYR A 144 10.61 -39.00 -20.35
CA TYR A 144 9.87 -40.25 -20.58
C TYR A 144 10.75 -41.20 -21.39
N ALA A 145 11.17 -42.33 -20.81
CA ALA A 145 12.14 -43.24 -21.42
C ALA A 145 11.75 -43.72 -22.83
N GLY A 146 12.60 -43.44 -23.82
CA GLY A 146 12.50 -43.94 -25.20
C GLY A 146 13.84 -44.08 -25.93
N TYR A 147 14.95 -43.64 -25.33
CA TYR A 147 16.28 -43.71 -25.93
C TYR A 147 17.25 -44.46 -25.00
N SER A 148 17.85 -45.54 -25.50
CA SER A 148 18.69 -46.47 -24.72
C SER A 148 19.99 -45.88 -24.16
N TRP A 149 20.47 -44.74 -24.72
CA TRP A 149 21.68 -44.04 -24.27
C TRP A 149 21.41 -43.03 -23.13
N ALA A 150 20.15 -42.69 -22.86
CA ALA A 150 19.77 -41.77 -21.79
C ALA A 150 19.19 -42.58 -20.62
N ARG A 151 20.04 -43.07 -19.72
CA ARG A 151 19.57 -43.57 -18.41
C ARG A 151 19.14 -42.35 -17.57
N ALA A 152 17.93 -41.86 -17.78
CA ALA A 152 17.33 -40.84 -16.92
C ALA A 152 17.27 -41.41 -15.49
N LYS A 153 18.07 -40.84 -14.58
CA LYS A 153 18.01 -41.16 -13.14
C LYS A 153 16.80 -40.49 -12.46
N CYS A 154 16.09 -39.62 -13.17
CA CYS A 154 14.84 -39.00 -12.73
C CYS A 154 13.65 -39.88 -13.12
N LYS A 155 12.71 -40.05 -12.18
CA LYS A 155 11.47 -40.78 -12.34
C LYS A 155 10.29 -39.81 -12.36
N ILE A 156 9.45 -39.91 -13.39
CA ILE A 156 8.18 -39.19 -13.46
C ILE A 156 7.07 -40.17 -13.06
N THR A 157 6.26 -39.77 -12.09
CA THR A 157 5.05 -40.50 -11.69
C THR A 157 3.84 -39.62 -11.89
N LYS A 158 2.74 -40.18 -12.39
CA LYS A 158 1.46 -39.47 -12.39
C LYS A 158 0.88 -39.51 -10.99
N LYS A 159 0.51 -38.35 -10.47
CA LYS A 159 -0.19 -38.21 -9.20
C LYS A 159 -1.54 -37.59 -9.44
N SER A 160 -2.57 -38.17 -8.84
CA SER A 160 -3.88 -37.59 -8.66
C SER A 160 -3.97 -37.09 -7.22
N GLY A 161 -4.43 -35.86 -7.02
CA GLY A 161 -4.47 -35.29 -5.68
C GLY A 161 -5.04 -33.88 -5.65
N ASN A 162 -5.50 -33.50 -4.44
CA ASN A 162 -6.20 -32.26 -4.15
C ASN A 162 -5.42 -31.02 -4.58
N SER A 163 -6.15 -30.03 -5.08
CA SER A 163 -5.59 -28.70 -5.35
C SER A 163 -4.88 -28.17 -4.10
N PRO A 164 -3.73 -27.50 -4.24
CA PRO A 164 -3.15 -26.76 -3.12
C PRO A 164 -4.02 -25.57 -2.70
N ILE A 165 -5.00 -25.19 -3.53
CA ILE A 165 -5.97 -24.13 -3.24
C ILE A 165 -7.16 -24.75 -2.48
N ASP A 166 -7.38 -24.25 -1.27
CA ASP A 166 -8.51 -24.60 -0.43
C ASP A 166 -9.68 -23.65 -0.73
N SER A 167 -10.77 -24.20 -1.30
CA SER A 167 -11.97 -23.41 -1.62
C SER A 167 -12.70 -22.88 -0.38
N GLY A 168 -12.45 -23.45 0.80
CA GLY A 168 -12.99 -22.96 2.08
C GLY A 168 -12.21 -21.77 2.65
N LEU A 169 -11.02 -21.46 2.14
CA LEU A 169 -10.18 -20.36 2.59
C LEU A 169 -10.14 -19.24 1.55
N ALA A 170 -11.18 -18.41 1.52
CA ALA A 170 -11.31 -17.29 0.57
C ALA A 170 -10.13 -16.28 0.60
N CYS A 171 -9.39 -16.23 1.71
CA CYS A 171 -8.20 -15.37 1.88
C CYS A 171 -6.87 -16.02 1.49
N GLN A 172 -6.88 -17.28 1.03
CA GLN A 172 -5.66 -17.98 0.64
C GLN A 172 -5.11 -17.43 -0.68
N VAL A 173 -4.00 -16.69 -0.59
CA VAL A 173 -3.29 -16.18 -1.76
C VAL A 173 -2.49 -17.31 -2.40
N THR A 174 -2.62 -17.48 -3.72
CA THR A 174 -1.80 -18.41 -4.51
C THR A 174 -1.12 -17.69 -5.66
N ALA A 175 0.18 -17.93 -5.86
CA ALA A 175 0.98 -17.27 -6.89
C ALA A 175 2.00 -18.20 -7.53
N ILE A 176 2.42 -17.86 -8.74
CA ILE A 176 3.52 -18.48 -9.47
C ILE A 176 4.70 -17.50 -9.52
N ILE A 177 5.90 -17.99 -9.26
CA ILE A 177 7.16 -17.27 -9.59
C ILE A 177 7.83 -18.05 -10.72
N PHE A 178 7.88 -17.45 -11.89
CA PHE A 178 8.51 -17.99 -13.09
C PHE A 178 9.94 -17.50 -13.21
N ILE A 179 10.92 -18.41 -13.32
CA ILE A 179 12.34 -18.09 -13.44
C ILE A 179 12.89 -18.77 -14.70
N SER A 180 13.43 -17.99 -15.64
CA SER A 180 14.03 -18.52 -16.87
C SER A 180 15.14 -17.61 -17.39
N ASP A 181 16.10 -18.19 -18.11
CA ASP A 181 17.16 -17.48 -18.85
C ASP A 181 16.98 -17.55 -20.37
N GLY A 182 15.99 -18.31 -20.83
CA GLY A 182 15.84 -18.71 -22.22
C GLY A 182 14.82 -17.86 -22.97
N GLY A 183 15.08 -17.65 -24.25
CA GLY A 183 14.06 -17.20 -25.21
C GLY A 183 13.14 -18.35 -25.58
N TYR A 184 11.85 -18.07 -25.74
CA TYR A 184 10.85 -19.05 -26.15
C TYR A 184 9.86 -18.43 -27.16
N GLY A 185 9.32 -19.29 -28.03
CA GLY A 185 8.39 -18.90 -29.09
C GLY A 185 6.95 -19.41 -28.90
N ASP A 186 6.72 -20.24 -27.89
CA ASP A 186 5.39 -20.65 -27.45
C ASP A 186 4.74 -19.57 -26.57
N LYS A 187 3.45 -19.77 -26.23
CA LYS A 187 2.57 -18.73 -25.66
C LYS A 187 2.05 -19.05 -24.26
N PRO A 188 2.91 -19.16 -23.23
CA PRO A 188 2.51 -19.52 -21.86
C PRO A 188 1.50 -18.52 -21.25
N GLU A 189 1.49 -17.27 -21.72
CA GLU A 189 0.61 -16.19 -21.27
C GLU A 189 -0.89 -16.53 -21.43
N ILE A 190 -1.23 -17.41 -22.38
CA ILE A 190 -2.60 -17.88 -22.60
C ILE A 190 -3.10 -18.64 -21.36
N ILE A 191 -2.27 -19.54 -20.82
CA ILE A 191 -2.61 -20.34 -19.65
C ILE A 191 -2.48 -19.51 -18.38
N ALA A 192 -1.47 -18.63 -18.29
CA ALA A 192 -1.36 -17.69 -17.16
C ALA A 192 -2.62 -16.82 -17.02
N LYS A 193 -3.17 -16.30 -18.14
CA LYS A 193 -4.43 -15.55 -18.16
C LYS A 193 -5.61 -16.37 -17.67
N LYS A 194 -5.66 -17.65 -18.04
CA LYS A 194 -6.71 -18.58 -17.59
C LYS A 194 -6.60 -18.86 -16.08
N LEU A 195 -5.39 -19.06 -15.56
CA LEU A 195 -5.14 -19.25 -14.13
C LEU A 195 -5.48 -18.00 -13.31
N LEU A 196 -5.17 -16.81 -13.83
CA LEU A 196 -5.59 -15.55 -13.22
C LEU A 196 -7.13 -15.44 -13.20
N ALA A 197 -7.79 -15.64 -14.34
CA ALA A 197 -9.24 -15.46 -14.44
C ALA A 197 -10.02 -16.49 -13.60
N ASN A 198 -9.61 -17.76 -13.60
CA ASN A 198 -10.39 -18.84 -13.01
C ASN A 198 -10.01 -19.15 -11.55
N LYS A 199 -8.78 -18.82 -11.14
CA LYS A 199 -8.23 -19.19 -9.82
C LYS A 199 -7.57 -18.01 -9.09
N ASN A 200 -7.57 -16.81 -9.67
CA ASN A 200 -6.90 -15.63 -9.13
C ASN A 200 -5.40 -15.86 -8.86
N ILE A 201 -4.74 -16.71 -9.66
CA ILE A 201 -3.31 -17.01 -9.51
C ILE A 201 -2.50 -15.98 -10.30
N LYS A 202 -1.76 -15.13 -9.60
CA LYS A 202 -0.85 -14.15 -10.22
C LYS A 202 0.48 -14.81 -10.59
N THR A 203 1.06 -14.40 -11.72
CA THR A 203 2.36 -14.92 -12.20
C THR A 203 3.40 -13.82 -12.18
N PHE A 204 4.39 -13.93 -11.30
CA PHE A 204 5.55 -13.03 -11.23
C PHE A 204 6.68 -13.58 -12.09
N VAL A 205 7.22 -12.77 -12.99
CA VAL A 205 8.16 -13.22 -14.01
C VAL A 205 9.57 -12.69 -13.72
N VAL A 206 10.57 -13.59 -13.73
CA VAL A 206 11.98 -13.27 -13.55
C VAL A 206 12.78 -13.70 -14.78
N GLY A 207 13.39 -12.74 -15.44
CA GLY A 207 14.39 -12.99 -16.48
C GLY A 207 15.79 -13.07 -15.89
N PHE A 208 16.32 -14.27 -15.70
CA PHE A 208 17.61 -14.48 -15.05
C PHE A 208 18.73 -14.64 -16.09
N HIS A 209 19.79 -13.83 -16.00
CA HIS A 209 20.83 -13.73 -17.03
C HIS A 209 20.28 -13.45 -18.44
N SER A 210 19.08 -12.88 -18.53
CA SER A 210 18.45 -12.44 -19.77
C SER A 210 18.31 -10.92 -19.75
N GLY A 211 18.61 -10.25 -20.85
CA GLY A 211 18.21 -8.85 -21.07
C GLY A 211 16.69 -8.71 -21.26
N TYR A 212 16.24 -7.52 -21.63
CA TYR A 212 14.83 -7.25 -21.92
C TYR A 212 14.25 -8.29 -22.90
N ASN A 213 13.07 -8.81 -22.56
CA ASN A 213 12.39 -9.83 -23.36
C ASN A 213 10.88 -9.54 -23.41
N SER A 214 10.35 -9.25 -24.60
CA SER A 214 8.94 -8.93 -24.81
C SER A 214 8.01 -10.09 -24.44
N ARG A 215 8.45 -11.35 -24.58
CA ARG A 215 7.65 -12.52 -24.17
C ARG A 215 7.46 -12.59 -22.67
N TYR A 216 8.45 -12.14 -21.89
CA TYR A 216 8.36 -12.10 -20.44
C TYR A 216 7.39 -11.01 -19.99
N VAL A 217 7.36 -9.89 -20.73
CA VAL A 217 6.37 -8.83 -20.55
C VAL A 217 4.96 -9.34 -20.89
N GLU A 218 4.77 -10.06 -21.99
CA GLU A 218 3.50 -10.68 -22.36
C GLU A 218 3.02 -11.67 -21.29
N LEU A 219 3.93 -12.50 -20.77
CA LEU A 219 3.63 -13.43 -19.69
C LEU A 219 3.22 -12.71 -18.39
N ALA A 220 3.92 -11.64 -18.01
CA ALA A 220 3.56 -10.85 -16.84
C ALA A 220 2.21 -10.14 -17.00
N LYS A 221 1.90 -9.63 -18.21
CA LYS A 221 0.58 -9.07 -18.55
C LYS A 221 -0.52 -10.12 -18.45
N GLY A 222 -0.32 -11.30 -19.06
CA GLY A 222 -1.25 -12.42 -18.95
C GLY A 222 -1.40 -12.91 -17.51
N GLY A 223 -0.33 -12.85 -16.73
CA GLY A 223 -0.26 -13.21 -15.32
C GLY A 223 -0.75 -12.15 -14.33
N GLY A 224 -1.16 -10.96 -14.79
CA GLY A 224 -1.73 -9.91 -13.94
C GLY A 224 -0.74 -9.21 -13.01
N THR A 225 0.54 -9.18 -13.34
CA THR A 225 1.61 -8.58 -12.50
C THR A 225 2.40 -7.47 -13.19
N TYR A 226 2.08 -7.12 -14.43
CA TYR A 226 2.65 -5.96 -15.10
C TYR A 226 2.08 -4.64 -14.53
N PRO A 227 2.88 -3.57 -14.34
CA PRO A 227 4.30 -3.43 -14.66
C PRO A 227 5.27 -3.89 -13.55
N ASP A 228 4.77 -4.35 -12.40
CA ASP A 228 5.58 -4.81 -11.26
C ASP A 228 6.49 -6.03 -11.63
N SER A 229 6.15 -6.78 -12.70
CA SER A 229 6.99 -7.80 -13.35
C SER A 229 6.90 -7.70 -14.89
N PRO A 230 7.89 -8.19 -15.66
CA PRO A 230 9.08 -8.93 -15.25
C PRO A 230 10.20 -8.06 -14.65
N ILE A 231 11.02 -8.64 -13.76
CA ILE A 231 12.32 -8.08 -13.38
C ILE A 231 13.43 -8.93 -13.99
N PHE A 232 14.39 -8.25 -14.62
CA PHE A 232 15.58 -8.88 -15.21
C PHE A 232 16.75 -8.84 -14.23
N SER A 233 17.28 -10.01 -13.87
CA SER A 233 18.34 -10.18 -12.88
C SER A 233 19.59 -10.76 -13.55
N ALA A 234 20.70 -10.04 -13.53
CA ALA A 234 21.93 -10.43 -14.22
C ALA A 234 22.87 -11.30 -13.37
N ASN A 235 22.65 -11.40 -12.06
CA ASN A 235 23.51 -12.18 -11.15
C ASN A 235 22.73 -12.73 -9.95
N LYS A 236 23.37 -13.61 -9.17
CA LYS A 236 22.80 -14.23 -7.95
C LYS A 236 22.20 -13.23 -6.96
N GLY A 237 22.91 -12.14 -6.67
CA GLY A 237 22.47 -11.13 -5.71
C GLY A 237 21.20 -10.42 -6.14
N GLN A 238 21.12 -10.03 -7.42
CA GLN A 238 19.92 -9.46 -8.01
C GLN A 238 18.77 -10.46 -8.03
N LEU A 239 19.03 -11.72 -8.39
CA LEU A 239 18.01 -12.77 -8.38
C LEU A 239 17.42 -12.95 -6.97
N GLN A 240 18.28 -12.97 -5.95
CA GLN A 240 17.84 -13.04 -4.55
C GLN A 240 16.95 -11.86 -4.17
N GLN A 241 17.36 -10.63 -4.49
CA GLN A 241 16.57 -9.44 -4.20
C GLN A 241 15.21 -9.44 -4.90
N THR A 242 15.17 -9.86 -6.17
CA THR A 242 13.93 -10.00 -6.95
C THR A 242 12.98 -11.01 -6.31
N LEU A 243 13.47 -12.21 -5.97
CA LEU A 243 12.64 -13.25 -5.34
C LEU A 243 12.13 -12.80 -3.97
N VAL A 244 12.99 -12.22 -3.12
CA VAL A 244 12.55 -11.65 -1.82
C VAL A 244 11.47 -10.60 -2.04
N SER A 245 11.64 -9.71 -3.04
CA SER A 245 10.67 -8.66 -3.36
C SER A 245 9.31 -9.24 -3.76
N TYR A 246 9.28 -10.19 -4.69
CA TYR A 246 8.03 -10.82 -5.14
C TYR A 246 7.36 -11.61 -4.02
N ILE A 247 8.12 -12.37 -3.22
CA ILE A 247 7.55 -13.11 -2.10
C ILE A 247 6.97 -12.16 -1.06
N ARG A 248 7.66 -11.07 -0.73
CA ARG A 248 7.12 -10.04 0.17
C ARG A 248 5.87 -9.39 -0.40
N GLN A 249 5.84 -9.08 -1.69
CA GLN A 249 4.63 -8.55 -2.34
C GLN A 249 3.47 -9.55 -2.31
N ILE A 250 3.73 -10.85 -2.53
CA ILE A 250 2.72 -11.90 -2.43
C ILE A 250 2.19 -12.01 -1.01
N ILE A 251 3.08 -12.03 0.00
CA ILE A 251 2.69 -12.07 1.41
C ILE A 251 1.93 -10.80 1.82
N ALA A 252 2.40 -9.62 1.40
CA ALA A 252 1.81 -8.31 1.70
C ALA A 252 0.59 -7.97 0.84
N SER A 253 0.29 -8.74 -0.22
CA SER A 253 -0.96 -8.61 -0.98
C SER A 253 -2.18 -8.97 -0.14
N ARG A 254 -1.96 -9.60 1.04
CA ARG A 254 -2.91 -9.57 2.15
C ARG A 254 -2.98 -8.12 2.63
N LEU A 255 -3.97 -7.40 2.13
CA LEU A 255 -4.39 -6.09 2.61
C LEU A 255 -4.10 -5.98 4.10
N THR A 256 -3.17 -5.11 4.46
CA THR A 256 -2.83 -4.82 5.85
C THR A 256 -4.03 -4.12 6.46
N PHE A 257 -4.78 -4.87 7.26
CA PHE A 257 -5.99 -4.39 7.91
C PHE A 257 -5.63 -3.42 9.03
N THR A 258 -6.37 -2.32 9.12
CA THR A 258 -6.52 -1.60 10.38
C THR A 258 -7.73 -2.15 11.13
N ALA A 259 -7.87 -1.81 12.41
CA ALA A 259 -9.05 -2.21 13.18
C ALA A 259 -10.33 -1.67 12.49
N PRO A 260 -11.31 -2.53 12.14
CA PRO A 260 -12.55 -2.08 11.51
C PRO A 260 -13.32 -1.15 12.44
N ALA A 261 -13.96 -0.12 11.88
CA ALA A 261 -14.82 0.79 12.61
C ALA A 261 -16.28 0.41 12.40
N VAL A 262 -16.97 0.04 13.48
CA VAL A 262 -18.42 -0.22 13.46
C VAL A 262 -19.13 1.06 13.84
N MET A 263 -19.99 1.56 12.96
CA MET A 263 -20.76 2.78 13.20
C MET A 263 -22.23 2.42 13.43
N PRO A 264 -22.84 2.87 14.56
CA PRO A 264 -24.25 2.66 14.81
C PRO A 264 -25.11 3.31 13.71
N ALA A 265 -26.25 2.69 13.43
CA ALA A 265 -27.28 3.15 12.51
C ALA A 265 -27.57 4.66 12.62
N GLY A 266 -27.36 5.39 11.51
CA GLY A 266 -28.08 6.63 11.21
C GLY A 266 -29.48 6.31 10.70
N LYS A 267 -30.38 7.30 10.62
CA LYS A 267 -31.86 7.20 10.50
C LYS A 267 -32.43 6.29 9.37
N THR A 268 -31.61 5.67 8.53
CA THR A 268 -32.00 4.85 7.37
C THR A 268 -31.20 3.57 7.16
N ASP A 269 -30.12 3.30 7.91
CA ASP A 269 -29.29 2.10 7.73
C ASP A 269 -29.35 1.20 8.97
N THR A 270 -29.36 -0.12 8.77
CA THR A 270 -29.22 -1.17 9.80
C THR A 270 -27.86 -1.17 10.53
N GLY A 271 -27.03 -0.16 10.28
CA GLY A 271 -25.65 -0.02 10.75
C GLY A 271 -24.65 -0.25 9.62
N SER A 272 -23.50 0.42 9.69
CA SER A 272 -22.46 0.36 8.66
C SER A 272 -21.12 -0.02 9.27
N VAL A 273 -20.38 -0.89 8.59
CA VAL A 273 -19.00 -1.25 8.94
C VAL A 273 -18.07 -0.60 7.94
N PHE A 274 -17.12 0.18 8.45
CA PHE A 274 -16.04 0.72 7.65
C PHE A 274 -14.78 -0.11 7.85
N THR A 275 -14.17 -0.52 6.75
CA THR A 275 -12.86 -1.18 6.76
C THR A 275 -11.89 -0.36 5.93
N SER A 276 -10.76 0.01 6.52
CA SER A 276 -9.65 0.52 5.73
C SER A 276 -8.61 -0.55 5.50
N THR A 277 -8.12 -0.59 4.27
CA THR A 277 -7.10 -1.51 3.81
C THR A 277 -6.07 -0.74 2.99
N PHE A 278 -4.90 -1.31 2.76
CA PHE A 278 -3.94 -0.69 1.85
C PHE A 278 -3.07 -1.72 1.16
N GLN A 279 -2.59 -1.35 -0.03
CA GLN A 279 -1.59 -2.09 -0.78
C GLN A 279 -0.22 -1.46 -0.58
N VAL A 280 0.70 -2.23 -0.02
CA VAL A 280 2.11 -1.85 0.05
C VAL A 280 2.69 -1.83 -1.35
N LYS A 281 3.24 -0.68 -1.75
CA LYS A 281 4.01 -0.52 -2.99
C LYS A 281 5.47 -0.27 -2.62
N LYS A 282 6.37 -1.05 -3.22
CA LYS A 282 7.81 -0.87 -3.02
C LYS A 282 8.25 0.38 -3.78
N ASP A 283 9.09 1.21 -3.15
CA ASP A 283 9.63 2.43 -3.73
C ASP A 283 8.56 3.40 -4.26
N HIS A 284 7.32 3.33 -3.73
CA HIS A 284 6.21 4.23 -4.04
C HIS A 284 5.35 4.49 -2.79
N GLN A 285 4.45 5.48 -2.83
CA GLN A 285 3.40 5.60 -1.81
C GLN A 285 2.50 4.36 -1.78
N TRP A 286 2.11 3.96 -0.58
CA TRP A 286 1.14 2.89 -0.39
C TRP A 286 -0.26 3.37 -0.77
N GLN A 287 -1.05 2.46 -1.34
CA GLN A 287 -2.36 2.75 -1.88
C GLN A 287 -3.43 2.35 -0.86
N GLY A 288 -4.04 3.33 -0.20
CA GLY A 288 -5.10 3.09 0.78
C GLY A 288 -6.47 3.01 0.15
N ARG A 289 -7.34 2.21 0.77
CA ARG A 289 -8.76 2.06 0.45
C ARG A 289 -9.56 2.24 1.73
N LEU A 290 -10.73 2.83 1.61
CA LEU A 290 -11.72 2.88 2.69
C LEU A 290 -13.05 2.40 2.12
N GLN A 291 -13.52 1.29 2.64
CA GLN A 291 -14.69 0.58 2.16
C GLN A 291 -15.78 0.58 3.21
N ARG A 292 -17.02 0.64 2.75
CA ARG A 292 -18.21 0.55 3.60
C ARG A 292 -18.99 -0.72 3.25
N TYR A 293 -19.41 -1.44 4.26
CA TYR A 293 -20.29 -2.60 4.18
C TYR A 293 -21.53 -2.31 5.00
N ASP A 294 -22.68 -2.79 4.52
CA ASP A 294 -23.90 -2.75 5.32
C ASP A 294 -23.95 -3.96 6.26
N LEU A 295 -24.55 -3.75 7.43
CA LEU A 295 -24.99 -4.83 8.30
C LEU A 295 -26.39 -5.25 7.88
N ASP A 296 -26.64 -6.54 7.72
CA ASP A 296 -28.01 -7.03 7.56
C ASP A 296 -28.80 -6.96 8.88
N ALA A 297 -30.09 -7.29 8.84
CA ALA A 297 -30.98 -7.26 10.01
C ALA A 297 -30.53 -8.21 11.14
N ASP A 298 -29.71 -9.22 10.82
CA ASP A 298 -29.16 -10.18 11.78
C ASP A 298 -27.77 -9.73 12.31
N GLY A 299 -27.29 -8.55 11.90
CA GLY A 299 -25.98 -8.00 12.28
C GLY A 299 -24.79 -8.66 11.58
N LYS A 300 -25.00 -9.41 10.49
CA LYS A 300 -23.91 -9.94 9.66
C LYS A 300 -23.46 -8.90 8.65
N VAL A 301 -22.16 -8.91 8.36
CA VAL A 301 -21.58 -8.04 7.33
C VAL A 301 -21.97 -8.58 5.95
N GLY A 302 -22.71 -7.77 5.20
CA GLY A 302 -23.12 -8.06 3.83
C GLY A 302 -22.02 -7.76 2.81
N SER A 303 -22.44 -7.59 1.55
CA SER A 303 -21.58 -7.08 0.48
C SER A 303 -21.19 -5.61 0.68
N LEU A 304 -20.22 -5.13 -0.11
CA LEU A 304 -19.89 -3.71 -0.19
C LEU A 304 -21.15 -2.88 -0.44
N PHE A 305 -21.28 -1.77 0.30
CA PHE A 305 -22.35 -0.81 0.11
C PHE A 305 -22.26 -0.23 -1.31
N LYS A 306 -23.41 -0.02 -1.96
CA LYS A 306 -23.47 0.62 -3.27
C LYS A 306 -23.93 2.07 -3.11
N THR A 307 -23.23 3.00 -3.75
CA THR A 307 -23.63 4.40 -3.83
C THR A 307 -24.94 4.57 -4.61
N SER A 308 -25.52 5.77 -4.59
CA SER A 308 -26.71 6.12 -5.39
C SER A 308 -26.55 5.90 -6.90
N THR A 309 -25.32 5.81 -7.40
CA THR A 309 -24.99 5.52 -8.80
C THR A 309 -24.63 4.04 -9.03
N ASN A 310 -24.98 3.15 -8.09
CA ASN A 310 -24.68 1.72 -8.14
C ASN A 310 -23.18 1.37 -8.23
N LYS A 311 -22.29 2.26 -7.77
CA LYS A 311 -20.84 1.96 -7.62
C LYS A 311 -20.56 1.44 -6.22
N ASP A 312 -19.53 0.62 -6.04
CA ASP A 312 -19.08 0.27 -4.69
C ASP A 312 -18.65 1.52 -3.91
N TRP A 313 -19.02 1.56 -2.64
CA TRP A 313 -18.56 2.57 -1.70
C TRP A 313 -17.13 2.22 -1.30
N ASP A 314 -16.22 2.65 -2.17
CA ASP A 314 -14.79 2.63 -1.94
C ASP A 314 -14.23 4.03 -2.17
N ALA A 315 -13.91 4.72 -1.09
CA ALA A 315 -13.42 6.09 -1.16
C ALA A 315 -12.06 6.19 -1.88
N GLY A 316 -11.26 5.13 -1.88
CA GLY A 316 -9.99 5.08 -2.61
C GLY A 316 -10.21 5.05 -4.13
N GLU A 317 -11.08 4.16 -4.59
CA GLU A 317 -11.44 4.10 -6.03
C GLU A 317 -12.17 5.36 -6.49
N ARG A 318 -13.13 5.84 -5.70
CA ARG A 318 -13.90 7.06 -6.02
C ARG A 318 -13.01 8.30 -6.05
N LEU A 319 -12.00 8.36 -5.19
CA LEU A 319 -11.00 9.42 -5.25
C LEU A 319 -10.06 9.25 -6.44
N ASN A 320 -9.74 8.02 -6.84
CA ASN A 320 -8.91 7.76 -8.02
C ASN A 320 -9.62 8.22 -9.32
N ASP A 321 -10.93 8.02 -9.42
CA ASP A 321 -11.78 8.52 -10.51
C ASP A 321 -11.84 10.07 -10.56
N LYS A 322 -11.62 10.75 -9.43
CA LYS A 322 -11.66 12.21 -9.33
C LYS A 322 -10.34 12.81 -9.86
N SER A 323 -10.43 13.75 -10.79
CA SER A 323 -9.25 14.44 -11.34
C SER A 323 -8.51 15.23 -10.27
N ALA A 324 -7.17 15.23 -10.29
CA ALA A 324 -6.35 15.96 -9.34
C ALA A 324 -6.62 17.48 -9.37
N SER A 325 -7.02 18.04 -10.52
CA SER A 325 -7.36 19.45 -10.66
C SER A 325 -8.66 19.84 -9.96
N SER A 326 -9.64 18.93 -9.87
CA SER A 326 -10.95 19.17 -9.24
C SER A 326 -10.96 18.96 -7.72
N ARG A 327 -9.88 18.42 -7.13
CA ARG A 327 -9.78 18.22 -5.69
C ARG A 327 -9.68 19.53 -4.91
N ASN A 328 -10.42 19.59 -3.80
CA ASN A 328 -10.34 20.66 -2.83
C ASN A 328 -9.33 20.27 -1.75
N ILE A 329 -8.08 20.68 -1.92
CA ILE A 329 -7.02 20.44 -0.92
C ILE A 329 -6.63 21.78 -0.31
N TRP A 330 -6.62 21.85 1.01
CA TRP A 330 -6.28 23.06 1.71
C TRP A 330 -5.39 22.85 2.92
N THR A 331 -4.71 23.93 3.27
CA THR A 331 -3.90 24.07 4.48
C THR A 331 -4.10 25.47 5.05
N VAL A 332 -3.53 25.74 6.21
CA VAL A 332 -3.38 27.09 6.74
C VAL A 332 -1.90 27.47 6.83
N GLY A 333 -1.65 28.76 6.93
CA GLY A 333 -0.32 29.33 7.11
C GLY A 333 -0.43 30.69 7.81
N ALA A 334 0.71 31.25 8.20
CA ALA A 334 0.75 32.54 8.88
C ALA A 334 0.15 33.69 8.06
N ALA A 335 -0.31 34.73 8.76
CA ALA A 335 -0.90 35.93 8.16
C ALA A 335 -0.01 36.59 7.09
N LYS A 336 1.33 36.48 7.25
CA LYS A 336 2.32 36.88 6.24
C LYS A 336 3.36 35.77 6.10
N LEU A 337 3.48 35.24 4.88
CA LEU A 337 4.50 34.27 4.46
C LEU A 337 5.57 34.99 3.63
N CYS A 338 6.49 34.26 2.96
CA CYS A 338 7.62 34.90 2.28
C CYS A 338 7.16 35.98 1.29
N GLY A 339 7.88 37.11 1.29
CA GLY A 339 7.54 38.27 0.46
C GLY A 339 6.24 38.95 0.86
N GLY A 340 5.75 38.75 2.10
CA GLY A 340 4.55 39.39 2.63
C GLY A 340 3.23 38.83 2.07
N LYS A 341 3.28 37.71 1.35
CA LYS A 341 2.10 37.09 0.71
C LYS A 341 1.25 36.33 1.74
N THR A 342 -0.05 36.26 1.49
CA THR A 342 -0.99 35.50 2.32
C THR A 342 -1.54 34.32 1.52
N LEU A 343 -1.68 33.17 2.17
CA LEU A 343 -2.34 32.01 1.55
C LEU A 343 -3.86 32.26 1.50
N PRO A 344 -4.53 32.01 0.35
CA PRO A 344 -5.99 32.15 0.28
C PRO A 344 -6.70 31.25 1.30
N SER A 345 -7.74 31.75 1.97
CA SER A 345 -8.46 31.04 3.04
C SER A 345 -9.51 30.02 2.56
N ASN A 346 -9.62 29.78 1.25
CA ASN A 346 -10.58 28.83 0.70
C ASN A 346 -10.07 27.37 0.80
N ILE A 347 -10.99 26.42 0.64
CA ILE A 347 -10.74 24.97 0.73
C ILE A 347 -9.96 24.37 -0.45
N ASN A 348 -9.51 25.18 -1.41
CA ASN A 348 -8.67 24.76 -2.53
C ASN A 348 -7.47 25.70 -2.72
N ASN A 349 -6.67 25.81 -1.66
CA ASN A 349 -5.49 26.66 -1.61
C ASN A 349 -4.15 25.91 -1.78
N PHE A 350 -4.13 24.58 -1.68
CA PHE A 350 -2.93 23.77 -1.92
C PHE A 350 -2.84 23.40 -3.41
N LYS A 351 -2.38 24.34 -4.25
CA LYS A 351 -2.31 24.18 -5.71
C LYS A 351 -1.14 24.95 -6.32
N GLU A 352 -0.78 24.58 -7.55
CA GLU A 352 0.36 25.16 -8.27
C GLU A 352 0.31 26.69 -8.36
N ALA A 353 -0.88 27.26 -8.54
CA ALA A 353 -1.08 28.72 -8.58
C ALA A 353 -0.61 29.44 -7.29
N ASN A 354 -0.56 28.73 -6.16
CA ASN A 354 -0.11 29.25 -4.86
C ASN A 354 1.32 28.80 -4.52
N ARG A 355 2.08 28.24 -5.47
CA ARG A 355 3.42 27.67 -5.25
C ARG A 355 4.35 28.57 -4.47
N GLN A 356 4.44 29.86 -4.84
CA GLN A 356 5.38 30.78 -4.20
C GLN A 356 5.11 30.91 -2.69
N THR A 357 3.84 30.94 -2.30
CA THR A 357 3.41 31.03 -0.90
C THR A 357 3.58 29.69 -0.19
N LEU A 358 3.22 28.58 -0.86
CA LEU A 358 3.35 27.22 -0.32
C LEU A 358 4.81 26.80 -0.13
N LYS A 359 5.73 27.27 -0.98
CA LYS A 359 7.17 26.99 -0.88
C LYS A 359 7.71 27.31 0.52
N CYS A 360 7.27 28.40 1.13
CA CYS A 360 7.68 28.79 2.48
C CYS A 360 7.27 27.76 3.53
N LEU A 361 6.05 27.25 3.43
CA LEU A 361 5.50 26.29 4.38
C LEU A 361 6.06 24.88 4.17
N LEU A 362 6.38 24.54 2.91
CA LEU A 362 6.96 23.24 2.55
C LEU A 362 8.46 23.15 2.88
N MET A 363 9.15 24.28 2.97
CA MET A 363 10.60 24.37 3.15
C MET A 363 11.03 24.81 4.55
N ASP A 364 10.09 24.97 5.48
CA ASP A 364 10.42 25.36 6.85
C ASP A 364 11.37 24.34 7.49
N GLY A 365 12.52 24.81 8.00
CA GLY A 365 13.60 23.98 8.55
C GLY A 365 14.48 23.22 7.53
N ALA A 366 14.47 23.57 6.23
CA ALA A 366 15.30 22.92 5.20
C ALA A 366 16.46 23.80 4.67
N ASP A 367 17.51 23.16 4.11
CA ASP A 367 18.58 23.82 3.36
C ASP A 367 18.01 24.57 2.14
N LYS A 368 18.42 25.84 1.95
CA LYS A 368 17.78 26.85 1.09
C LYS A 368 17.80 26.57 -0.44
N ASN A 369 18.16 25.38 -0.89
CA ASN A 369 18.49 25.10 -2.30
C ASN A 369 17.40 24.38 -3.11
N VAL A 370 16.14 24.32 -2.66
CA VAL A 370 15.06 23.68 -3.42
C VAL A 370 14.49 24.61 -4.50
N THR A 371 14.44 24.09 -5.73
CA THR A 371 13.98 24.80 -6.93
C THR A 371 12.46 24.89 -6.99
N ASP A 372 11.95 25.88 -7.74
CA ASP A 372 10.51 26.01 -7.99
C ASP A 372 9.93 24.81 -8.75
N SER A 373 10.73 24.15 -9.58
CA SER A 373 10.35 22.94 -10.29
C SER A 373 10.07 21.78 -9.33
N GLU A 374 10.93 21.57 -8.35
CA GLU A 374 10.77 20.51 -7.34
C GLU A 374 9.52 20.73 -6.48
N ILE A 375 9.25 21.99 -6.07
CA ILE A 375 8.02 22.32 -5.33
C ILE A 375 6.78 22.11 -6.19
N THR A 376 6.84 22.46 -7.47
CA THR A 376 5.74 22.21 -8.41
C THR A 376 5.44 20.71 -8.52
N LYS A 377 6.49 19.89 -8.68
CA LYS A 377 6.36 18.42 -8.71
C LYS A 377 5.75 17.88 -7.42
N LEU A 378 6.21 18.33 -6.25
CA LEU A 378 5.65 17.89 -4.96
C LEU A 378 4.17 18.28 -4.81
N ILE A 379 3.80 19.51 -5.16
CA ILE A 379 2.40 19.95 -5.11
C ILE A 379 1.54 19.08 -6.03
N ARG A 380 1.98 18.84 -7.27
CA ARG A 380 1.30 17.97 -8.24
C ARG A 380 1.14 16.56 -7.71
N PHE A 381 2.21 16.00 -7.14
CA PHE A 381 2.23 14.67 -6.58
C PHE A 381 1.23 14.47 -5.44
N VAL A 382 1.22 15.40 -4.47
CA VAL A 382 0.28 15.39 -3.34
C VAL A 382 -1.17 15.56 -3.81
N ARG A 383 -1.40 16.34 -4.88
CA ARG A 383 -2.74 16.47 -5.49
C ARG A 383 -3.20 15.20 -6.19
N GLY A 384 -2.28 14.35 -6.64
CA GLY A 384 -2.61 13.07 -7.29
C GLY A 384 -2.16 12.96 -8.75
N ILE A 385 -1.18 13.75 -9.18
CA ILE A 385 -0.52 13.60 -10.49
C ILE A 385 0.76 12.77 -10.33
N ASP A 386 1.08 11.90 -11.28
CA ASP A 386 2.33 11.14 -11.32
C ASP A 386 3.53 12.01 -11.74
N ALA A 387 3.84 13.03 -10.95
CA ALA A 387 4.91 13.98 -11.26
C ALA A 387 6.32 13.38 -11.23
N TYR A 388 6.46 12.13 -10.79
CA TYR A 388 7.73 11.40 -10.71
C TYR A 388 7.83 10.24 -11.70
N ASP A 389 6.83 10.01 -12.56
CA ASP A 389 6.81 8.90 -13.54
C ASP A 389 7.03 7.55 -12.84
N GLU A 390 6.21 7.28 -11.81
CA GLU A 390 6.24 6.04 -11.02
C GLU A 390 5.86 4.81 -11.88
N ASN A 391 5.11 5.01 -12.96
CA ASN A 391 4.63 3.94 -13.85
C ASN A 391 5.59 3.62 -15.03
N LEU A 392 6.66 4.41 -15.23
CA LEU A 392 7.67 4.26 -16.28
C LEU A 392 7.14 4.39 -17.72
N ASP A 393 6.07 5.15 -17.93
CA ASP A 393 5.53 5.42 -19.26
C ASP A 393 6.09 6.71 -19.89
N GLY A 394 6.88 7.48 -19.13
CA GLY A 394 7.49 8.74 -19.57
C GLY A 394 6.55 9.95 -19.51
N ASN A 395 5.31 9.76 -19.05
CA ASN A 395 4.36 10.82 -18.75
C ASN A 395 4.51 11.25 -17.29
N THR A 396 4.44 12.56 -17.04
CA THR A 396 4.52 13.13 -15.67
C THR A 396 3.30 14.01 -15.34
N SER A 397 2.24 13.83 -16.13
CA SER A 397 1.00 14.61 -16.07
C SER A 397 -0.25 13.74 -15.98
N ASP A 398 -0.09 12.42 -16.02
CA ASP A 398 -1.15 11.46 -15.73
C ASP A 398 -1.47 11.39 -14.23
N GLU A 399 -2.59 10.73 -13.94
CA GLU A 399 -3.15 10.63 -12.61
C GLU A 399 -2.60 9.39 -11.90
N ARG A 400 -2.33 9.51 -10.61
CA ARG A 400 -1.93 8.39 -9.74
C ARG A 400 -2.98 8.11 -8.67
N TRP A 401 -2.80 6.99 -7.98
CA TRP A 401 -3.59 6.68 -6.79
C TRP A 401 -3.42 7.76 -5.72
N LYS A 402 -4.53 8.29 -5.22
CA LYS A 402 -4.55 9.55 -4.45
C LYS A 402 -4.75 9.35 -2.94
N LEU A 403 -5.42 8.26 -2.53
CA LEU A 403 -5.64 7.95 -1.12
C LEU A 403 -4.42 7.20 -0.58
N GLY A 404 -3.67 7.82 0.33
CA GLY A 404 -2.59 7.14 1.05
C GLY A 404 -3.15 6.06 1.98
N ASP A 405 -2.26 5.21 2.49
CA ASP A 405 -2.66 4.21 3.48
C ASP A 405 -3.27 4.86 4.73
N ILE A 406 -4.43 4.34 5.13
CA ILE A 406 -5.03 4.59 6.42
C ILE A 406 -4.48 3.49 7.32
N TYR A 407 -3.63 3.83 8.28
CA TYR A 407 -2.84 2.83 9.01
C TYR A 407 -3.23 2.70 10.49
N ASN A 408 -3.24 3.79 11.25
CA ASN A 408 -3.73 3.81 12.63
C ASN A 408 -4.95 4.74 12.83
N SER A 409 -5.35 5.46 11.79
CA SER A 409 -6.48 6.39 11.89
C SER A 409 -7.79 5.62 11.84
N GLN A 410 -8.58 5.71 12.92
CA GLN A 410 -9.94 5.22 12.95
C GLN A 410 -10.87 6.21 12.24
N VAL A 411 -11.79 5.65 11.47
CA VAL A 411 -12.80 6.41 10.73
C VAL A 411 -13.81 7.05 11.69
N ARG A 412 -14.24 8.29 11.40
CA ARG A 412 -15.29 8.99 12.14
C ARG A 412 -16.41 9.48 11.23
N LEU A 413 -17.62 8.97 11.46
CA LEU A 413 -18.84 9.50 10.87
C LEU A 413 -19.39 10.65 11.72
N VAL A 414 -19.73 11.75 11.08
CA VAL A 414 -20.41 12.89 11.69
C VAL A 414 -21.63 13.22 10.87
N GLY A 415 -22.80 13.05 11.46
CA GLY A 415 -24.09 13.51 10.92
C GLY A 415 -24.64 14.65 11.76
N LYS A 416 -25.95 14.89 11.71
CA LYS A 416 -26.63 15.86 12.58
C LYS A 416 -26.31 15.68 14.07
N PRO A 417 -26.28 16.76 14.87
CA PRO A 417 -26.14 16.67 16.31
C PRO A 417 -27.29 15.84 16.93
N SER A 418 -26.95 14.87 17.79
CA SER A 418 -27.91 13.87 18.29
C SER A 418 -27.83 13.63 19.80
N ARG A 419 -26.93 14.32 20.52
CA ARG A 419 -26.74 14.07 21.95
C ARG A 419 -27.97 14.48 22.78
N PRO A 420 -28.27 13.76 23.87
CA PRO A 420 -29.40 14.10 24.73
C PRO A 420 -29.14 15.42 25.48
N SER A 421 -30.22 16.14 25.75
CA SER A 421 -30.27 17.43 26.46
C SER A 421 -31.55 17.41 27.29
N SER A 422 -31.42 17.49 28.61
CA SER A 422 -32.57 17.40 29.51
C SER A 422 -32.39 18.27 30.74
N LYS A 423 -33.47 18.97 31.12
CA LYS A 423 -33.56 19.74 32.37
C LYS A 423 -33.57 18.85 33.62
N ASN A 424 -33.92 17.58 33.46
CA ASN A 424 -34.05 16.61 34.55
C ASN A 424 -32.79 15.73 34.71
N ALA A 425 -31.76 15.93 33.89
CA ALA A 425 -30.50 15.20 34.02
C ALA A 425 -29.73 15.63 35.28
N ASP A 426 -28.77 14.80 35.71
CA ASP A 426 -27.88 15.15 36.83
C ASP A 426 -27.20 16.51 36.55
N PRO A 427 -27.23 17.48 37.49
CA PRO A 427 -26.64 18.80 37.32
C PRO A 427 -25.15 18.84 36.95
N ASN A 428 -24.40 17.77 37.27
CA ASN A 428 -22.98 17.63 36.96
C ASN A 428 -22.71 16.83 35.67
N SER A 429 -23.75 16.46 34.92
CA SER A 429 -23.63 15.70 33.67
C SER A 429 -23.44 16.59 32.44
N GLU A 430 -22.84 16.03 31.38
CA GLU A 430 -22.78 16.71 30.08
C GLU A 430 -24.19 16.95 29.47
N GLU A 431 -25.17 16.14 29.83
CA GLU A 431 -26.55 16.28 29.34
C GLU A 431 -27.24 17.52 29.91
N TYR A 432 -27.11 17.74 31.22
CA TYR A 432 -27.60 18.95 31.85
C TYR A 432 -26.85 20.19 31.35
N TYR A 433 -25.53 20.07 31.16
CA TYR A 433 -24.73 21.12 30.53
C TYR A 433 -25.26 21.49 29.13
N ARG A 434 -25.57 20.49 28.29
CA ARG A 434 -26.18 20.71 26.96
C ARG A 434 -27.51 21.43 27.05
N TYR A 435 -28.37 21.04 27.99
CA TYR A 435 -29.65 21.72 28.23
C TYR A 435 -29.47 23.19 28.61
N LYS A 436 -28.63 23.47 29.62
CA LYS A 436 -28.38 24.82 30.13
C LYS A 436 -27.89 25.78 29.05
N HIS A 437 -27.15 25.26 28.08
CA HIS A 437 -26.58 26.03 26.97
C HIS A 437 -27.40 25.93 25.67
N GLY A 438 -28.67 25.49 25.71
CA GLY A 438 -29.58 25.57 24.57
C GLY A 438 -29.25 24.62 23.40
N TYR A 439 -28.68 23.45 23.68
CA TYR A 439 -28.27 22.49 22.65
C TYR A 439 -29.41 22.01 21.74
N ASP A 440 -30.66 22.03 22.21
CA ASP A 440 -31.83 21.67 21.39
C ASP A 440 -32.04 22.63 20.20
N ALA A 441 -31.70 23.91 20.35
CA ALA A 441 -31.69 24.86 19.24
C ALA A 441 -30.60 24.51 18.21
N PHE A 442 -29.41 24.13 18.68
CA PHE A 442 -28.31 23.68 17.82
C PHE A 442 -28.66 22.42 17.03
N LYS A 443 -29.29 21.42 17.67
CA LYS A 443 -29.84 20.24 17.00
C LYS A 443 -30.83 20.61 15.91
N SER A 444 -31.77 21.50 16.22
CA SER A 444 -32.83 21.93 15.31
C SER A 444 -32.27 22.64 14.06
N GLN A 445 -31.26 23.50 14.25
CA GLN A 445 -30.58 24.21 13.16
C GLN A 445 -29.79 23.30 12.22
N HIS A 446 -29.30 22.15 12.72
CA HIS A 446 -28.43 21.24 11.96
C HIS A 446 -29.11 19.89 11.65
N THR A 447 -30.44 19.85 11.61
CA THR A 447 -31.23 18.64 11.31
C THR A 447 -30.89 18.04 9.93
N ASN A 448 -30.56 18.89 8.97
CA ASN A 448 -30.21 18.55 7.59
C ASN A 448 -28.71 18.54 7.32
N ARG A 449 -27.86 18.48 8.36
CA ARG A 449 -26.41 18.39 8.17
C ARG A 449 -26.05 17.08 7.46
N ASP A 450 -25.34 17.19 6.35
CA ASP A 450 -24.81 16.05 5.60
C ASP A 450 -23.94 15.15 6.48
N GLU A 451 -24.04 13.85 6.22
CA GLU A 451 -23.23 12.83 6.91
C GLU A 451 -21.88 12.72 6.22
N VAL A 452 -20.81 12.96 6.97
CA VAL A 452 -19.43 12.99 6.45
C VAL A 452 -18.55 12.05 7.24
N VAL A 453 -17.73 11.31 6.50
CA VAL A 453 -16.75 10.35 6.98
C VAL A 453 -15.37 11.01 6.98
N TYR A 454 -14.78 11.19 8.16
CA TYR A 454 -13.46 11.75 8.35
C TYR A 454 -12.44 10.67 8.65
N VAL A 455 -11.30 10.70 7.97
CA VAL A 455 -10.19 9.75 8.21
C VAL A 455 -8.84 10.37 7.86
N GLY A 456 -7.84 10.13 8.68
CA GLY A 456 -6.46 10.50 8.41
C GLY A 456 -5.77 9.48 7.50
N SER A 457 -4.94 9.94 6.56
CA SER A 457 -4.07 9.09 5.77
C SER A 457 -2.60 9.47 5.92
N ASN A 458 -1.74 8.48 5.72
CA ASN A 458 -0.30 8.65 5.75
C ASN A 458 0.26 9.43 4.54
N ALA A 459 -0.57 9.75 3.54
CA ALA A 459 -0.23 10.73 2.51
C ALA A 459 -0.26 12.19 3.02
N GLY A 460 -0.35 12.41 4.33
CA GLY A 460 -0.26 13.73 4.95
C GLY A 460 -1.57 14.51 4.97
N THR A 461 -2.70 13.85 4.73
CA THR A 461 -4.01 14.48 4.60
C THR A 461 -5.06 13.86 5.52
N LEU A 462 -5.85 14.72 6.16
CA LEU A 462 -7.17 14.35 6.68
C LEU A 462 -8.18 14.47 5.53
N HIS A 463 -8.89 13.40 5.22
CA HIS A 463 -9.92 13.38 4.19
C HIS A 463 -11.32 13.50 4.79
N ALA A 464 -12.22 14.18 4.07
CA ALA A 464 -13.65 14.24 4.33
C ALA A 464 -14.39 13.64 3.13
N PHE A 465 -15.02 12.48 3.32
CA PHE A 465 -15.80 11.78 2.29
C PHE A 465 -17.28 11.86 2.59
N ASP A 466 -18.11 12.09 1.57
CA ASP A 466 -19.55 12.00 1.70
C ASP A 466 -19.99 10.57 2.03
N TYR A 467 -20.86 10.42 3.04
CA TYR A 467 -21.33 9.12 3.52
C TYR A 467 -22.13 8.33 2.47
N LYS A 468 -22.81 8.99 1.54
CA LYS A 468 -23.69 8.35 0.56
C LYS A 468 -22.96 8.02 -0.75
N THR A 469 -22.08 8.90 -1.19
CA THR A 469 -21.47 8.82 -2.53
C THR A 469 -20.00 8.42 -2.54
N ALA A 470 -19.35 8.39 -1.37
CA ALA A 470 -17.90 8.21 -1.19
C ALA A 470 -17.05 9.30 -1.86
N GLU A 471 -17.66 10.42 -2.27
CA GLU A 471 -16.94 11.52 -2.93
C GLU A 471 -16.15 12.33 -1.90
N GLU A 472 -14.90 12.67 -2.23
CA GLU A 472 -14.09 13.55 -1.38
C GLU A 472 -14.61 14.98 -1.48
N LEU A 473 -15.14 15.50 -0.37
CA LEU A 473 -15.59 16.89 -0.23
C LEU A 473 -14.38 17.83 -0.19
N TRP A 474 -13.41 17.50 0.67
CA TRP A 474 -12.14 18.20 0.80
C TRP A 474 -11.09 17.33 1.50
N ALA A 475 -9.83 17.72 1.36
CA ALA A 475 -8.70 17.21 2.12
C ALA A 475 -7.96 18.35 2.83
N PHE A 476 -7.58 18.13 4.08
CA PHE A 476 -6.84 19.09 4.88
C PHE A 476 -5.42 18.57 5.16
N ILE A 477 -4.42 19.41 4.88
CA ILE A 477 -3.03 19.17 5.25
C ILE A 477 -2.73 20.02 6.49
N PRO A 478 -2.46 19.42 7.66
CA PRO A 478 -2.12 20.17 8.85
C PRO A 478 -0.80 20.96 8.66
N PRO A 479 -0.65 22.16 9.25
CA PRO A 479 0.55 22.97 9.06
C PRO A 479 1.85 22.25 9.45
N GLY A 480 1.84 21.51 10.56
CA GLY A 480 3.00 20.71 10.98
C GLY A 480 3.35 19.55 10.03
N MET A 481 2.48 19.23 9.07
CA MET A 481 2.72 18.22 8.05
C MET A 481 3.38 18.79 6.79
N LEU A 482 3.24 20.09 6.52
CA LEU A 482 3.71 20.71 5.27
C LEU A 482 5.22 20.51 5.05
N PRO A 483 6.11 20.77 6.02
CA PRO A 483 7.54 20.58 5.79
C PRO A 483 7.92 19.11 5.56
N ARG A 484 7.08 18.19 6.05
CA ARG A 484 7.31 16.74 5.97
C ARG A 484 6.83 16.11 4.68
N LEU A 485 6.03 16.79 3.87
CA LEU A 485 5.63 16.28 2.56
C LEU A 485 6.83 16.04 1.64
N ARG A 486 7.94 16.76 1.84
CA ARG A 486 9.20 16.53 1.10
C ARG A 486 9.82 15.16 1.37
N ASP A 487 9.50 14.52 2.49
CA ASP A 487 9.98 13.18 2.83
C ASP A 487 9.42 12.13 1.84
N MET A 488 8.41 12.49 1.04
CA MET A 488 7.90 11.66 -0.06
C MET A 488 8.85 11.61 -1.26
N ILE A 489 9.75 12.59 -1.38
CA ILE A 489 10.66 12.71 -2.53
C ILE A 489 11.78 11.68 -2.38
N SER A 490 11.88 10.80 -3.37
CA SER A 490 12.97 9.83 -3.46
C SER A 490 14.16 10.43 -4.21
N THR A 491 15.38 10.03 -3.82
CA THR A 491 16.59 10.31 -4.61
C THR A 491 16.76 9.33 -5.77
N LYS A 492 16.02 8.23 -5.78
CA LYS A 492 15.97 7.27 -6.88
C LYS A 492 14.95 7.75 -7.92
N SER A 493 15.34 7.72 -9.20
CA SER A 493 14.45 8.09 -10.30
C SER A 493 13.19 7.22 -10.31
N ASN A 494 12.07 7.77 -10.78
CA ASN A 494 10.82 7.03 -10.97
C ASN A 494 10.27 6.38 -9.69
N THR A 495 10.55 6.96 -8.52
CA THR A 495 10.13 6.40 -7.23
C THR A 495 9.69 7.50 -6.26
N SER A 496 8.89 7.12 -5.27
CA SER A 496 8.56 7.95 -4.12
C SER A 496 8.67 7.15 -2.81
N LEU A 497 8.69 7.84 -1.68
CA LEU A 497 8.84 7.21 -0.38
C LEU A 497 7.54 7.29 0.40
N SER A 498 6.95 6.16 0.77
CA SER A 498 5.79 6.20 1.67
C SER A 498 6.21 6.70 3.05
N ILE A 499 5.47 7.69 3.56
CA ILE A 499 5.75 8.40 4.81
C ILE A 499 4.74 8.02 5.90
N PHE A 500 5.01 8.44 7.13
CA PHE A 500 3.98 8.57 8.16
C PHE A 500 3.42 9.99 8.11
N GLY A 501 2.10 10.13 7.99
CA GLY A 501 1.41 11.39 7.76
C GLY A 501 0.36 11.68 8.82
N VAL A 502 -0.88 11.96 8.40
CA VAL A 502 -2.00 12.16 9.33
C VAL A 502 -2.52 10.81 9.78
N ASP A 503 -1.83 10.21 10.75
CA ASP A 503 -2.11 8.83 11.19
C ASP A 503 -2.95 8.77 12.48
N GLY A 504 -3.20 9.91 13.13
CA GLY A 504 -4.05 10.00 14.30
C GLY A 504 -5.53 9.75 13.98
N SER A 505 -6.22 9.06 14.89
CA SER A 505 -7.67 8.90 14.81
C SER A 505 -8.34 10.25 15.10
N PRO A 506 -9.16 10.81 14.20
CA PRO A 506 -9.94 11.99 14.51
C PRO A 506 -10.86 11.75 15.71
N LEU A 507 -10.98 12.77 16.56
CA LEU A 507 -11.94 12.86 17.64
C LEU A 507 -12.93 13.97 17.29
N VAL A 508 -14.23 13.71 17.41
CA VAL A 508 -15.26 14.71 17.12
C VAL A 508 -16.12 14.93 18.36
N LYS A 509 -16.33 16.20 18.71
CA LYS A 509 -17.19 16.57 19.84
C LYS A 509 -17.93 17.88 19.56
N ASP A 510 -19.20 17.93 19.98
CA ASP A 510 -19.94 19.18 20.06
C ASP A 510 -19.53 19.92 21.33
N VAL A 511 -19.12 21.18 21.18
CA VAL A 511 -18.59 22.01 22.25
C VAL A 511 -19.25 23.38 22.21
N TYR A 512 -19.45 23.97 23.38
CA TYR A 512 -19.99 25.32 23.52
C TYR A 512 -18.83 26.30 23.73
N ILE A 513 -18.55 27.13 22.73
CA ILE A 513 -17.41 28.06 22.73
C ILE A 513 -17.92 29.44 22.30
N GLN A 514 -17.53 30.48 23.04
CA GLN A 514 -17.86 31.88 22.73
C GLN A 514 -19.37 32.12 22.51
N GLY A 515 -20.21 31.46 23.32
CA GLY A 515 -21.67 31.64 23.24
C GLY A 515 -22.38 30.85 22.13
N ALA A 516 -21.67 29.96 21.42
CA ALA A 516 -22.25 29.16 20.35
C ALA A 516 -21.81 27.69 20.42
N TRP A 517 -22.71 26.79 20.05
CA TRP A 517 -22.37 25.39 19.81
C TRP A 517 -21.65 25.22 18.49
N LYS A 518 -20.60 24.38 18.51
CA LYS A 518 -19.80 24.01 17.36
C LYS A 518 -19.50 22.53 17.40
N THR A 519 -19.38 21.89 16.23
CA THR A 519 -18.83 20.54 16.12
C THR A 519 -17.35 20.65 15.76
N LEU A 520 -16.48 20.30 16.71
CA LEU A 520 -15.04 20.32 16.50
C LEU A 520 -14.50 18.92 16.22
N LEU A 521 -13.60 18.84 15.23
CA LEU A 521 -12.75 17.70 14.96
C LEU A 521 -11.34 18.00 15.45
N ILE A 522 -10.77 17.12 16.27
CA ILE A 522 -9.37 17.17 16.70
C ILE A 522 -8.64 15.98 16.09
N GLY A 523 -7.53 16.25 15.40
CA GLY A 523 -6.68 15.26 14.77
C GLY A 523 -5.23 15.38 15.21
N GLY A 524 -4.43 14.38 14.88
CA GLY A 524 -2.99 14.38 15.15
C GLY A 524 -2.23 13.51 14.17
N LEU A 525 -0.90 13.61 14.18
CA LEU A 525 -0.06 12.93 13.18
C LEU A 525 0.52 11.59 13.65
N ARG A 526 0.53 11.30 14.97
CA ARG A 526 1.23 10.14 15.57
C ARG A 526 2.70 10.06 15.09
N GLN A 527 3.11 8.98 14.41
CA GLN A 527 4.46 8.85 13.85
C GLN A 527 4.74 9.86 12.72
N GLY A 528 3.69 10.43 12.12
CA GLY A 528 3.80 11.53 11.17
C GLY A 528 4.12 12.88 11.78
N GLY A 529 4.28 12.97 13.10
CA GLY A 529 4.89 14.13 13.74
C GLY A 529 4.27 14.48 15.08
N LYS A 530 4.93 15.39 15.79
CA LYS A 530 4.49 15.86 17.11
C LYS A 530 3.52 17.04 16.98
N HIS A 531 2.44 16.84 16.23
CA HIS A 531 1.47 17.89 15.94
C HIS A 531 0.03 17.41 16.16
N TYR A 532 -0.77 18.27 16.78
CA TYR A 532 -2.22 18.16 16.88
C TYR A 532 -2.88 19.39 16.27
N PHE A 533 -4.08 19.22 15.74
CA PHE A 533 -4.85 20.29 15.12
C PHE A 533 -6.34 20.13 15.40
N ALA A 534 -7.07 21.24 15.33
CA ALA A 534 -8.51 21.31 15.51
C ALA A 534 -9.18 22.05 14.36
N LEU A 535 -10.27 21.47 13.85
CA LEU A 535 -11.12 22.03 12.81
C LEU A 535 -12.54 22.20 13.35
N ASP A 536 -13.17 23.31 13.05
CA ASP A 536 -14.62 23.48 13.14
C ASP A 536 -15.24 22.92 11.88
N ILE A 537 -15.98 21.83 12.05
CA ILE A 537 -16.70 21.08 11.00
C ILE A 537 -18.21 21.17 11.21
N THR A 538 -18.68 22.23 11.88
CA THR A 538 -20.11 22.47 12.10
C THR A 538 -20.88 22.49 10.77
N ASP A 539 -20.32 23.21 9.78
CA ASP A 539 -20.69 23.12 8.37
C ASP A 539 -19.65 22.25 7.64
N PRO A 540 -20.02 21.04 7.18
CA PRO A 540 -19.09 20.13 6.52
C PRO A 540 -18.52 20.65 5.19
N HIS A 541 -19.18 21.61 4.54
CA HIS A 541 -18.73 22.20 3.27
C HIS A 541 -17.85 23.44 3.45
N LYS A 542 -17.81 24.00 4.67
CA LYS A 542 -17.03 25.18 5.02
C LYS A 542 -16.21 24.95 6.30
N PRO A 543 -15.31 23.95 6.32
CA PRO A 543 -14.48 23.69 7.48
C PRO A 543 -13.58 24.88 7.79
N ARG A 544 -13.34 25.14 9.08
CA ARG A 544 -12.48 26.24 9.54
C ARG A 544 -11.42 25.73 10.49
N TYR A 545 -10.17 26.06 10.23
CA TYR A 545 -9.10 25.82 11.18
C TYR A 545 -9.33 26.63 12.46
N GLN A 546 -9.20 25.98 13.62
CA GLN A 546 -9.34 26.62 14.92
C GLN A 546 -7.97 26.87 15.54
N PHE A 547 -7.21 25.81 15.74
CA PHE A 547 -5.88 25.88 16.30
C PHE A 547 -5.08 24.61 16.02
N GLY A 548 -3.79 24.64 16.33
CA GLY A 548 -2.94 23.47 16.41
C GLY A 548 -1.72 23.74 17.25
N PHE A 549 -1.01 22.68 17.62
CA PHE A 549 0.21 22.81 18.40
C PHE A 549 1.22 21.77 17.96
N THR A 550 2.47 22.21 17.81
CA THR A 550 3.61 21.38 17.47
C THR A 550 4.59 21.39 18.63
N ASN A 551 5.01 20.21 19.09
CA ASN A 551 6.14 20.10 20.01
C ASN A 551 7.42 19.88 19.22
N ASN A 552 8.32 20.86 19.23
CA ASN A 552 9.66 20.74 18.66
C ASN A 552 10.66 20.39 19.79
N PRO A 553 11.04 19.10 19.93
CA PRO A 553 11.93 18.67 21.00
C PRO A 553 13.37 19.13 20.80
N ALA A 554 13.78 19.43 19.57
CA ALA A 554 15.15 19.85 19.26
C ALA A 554 15.40 21.24 19.83
N ASP A 555 14.44 22.14 19.63
CA ASP A 555 14.50 23.53 20.09
C ASP A 555 13.87 23.72 21.48
N LYS A 556 13.25 22.66 22.04
CA LYS A 556 12.52 22.68 23.33
C LYS A 556 11.37 23.69 23.34
N GLU A 557 10.69 23.84 22.23
CA GLU A 557 9.61 24.81 22.04
C GLU A 557 8.29 24.14 21.68
N VAL A 558 7.19 24.72 22.16
CA VAL A 558 5.83 24.39 21.72
C VAL A 558 5.33 25.53 20.85
N GLN A 559 5.12 25.24 19.57
CA GLN A 559 4.62 26.18 18.60
C GLN A 559 3.10 26.08 18.56
N CYS A 560 2.41 27.18 18.83
CA CYS A 560 0.96 27.27 18.73
C CYS A 560 0.58 27.89 17.40
N TRP A 561 -0.43 27.31 16.76
CA TRP A 561 -1.05 27.80 15.54
C TRP A 561 -2.44 28.29 15.94
N ASP A 562 -2.68 29.59 15.90
CA ASP A 562 -4.03 30.13 16.07
C ASP A 562 -4.81 30.09 14.74
N ALA A 563 -6.09 30.48 14.76
CA ALA A 563 -6.95 30.53 13.56
C ALA A 563 -6.40 31.46 12.45
N CYS A 564 -5.40 32.31 12.77
CA CYS A 564 -4.72 33.22 11.87
C CYS A 564 -3.30 32.75 11.50
N GLY A 565 -2.90 31.55 11.93
CA GLY A 565 -1.57 30.96 11.70
C GLY A 565 -0.42 31.75 12.33
N LYS A 566 -0.65 32.60 13.33
CA LYS A 566 0.44 33.33 13.98
C LYS A 566 1.36 32.35 14.71
N TRP A 567 2.64 32.49 14.39
CA TRP A 567 3.75 32.00 15.19
C TRP A 567 4.03 33.05 16.28
N PRO A 568 4.13 32.67 17.57
CA PRO A 568 4.82 33.51 18.53
C PRO A 568 6.31 33.64 18.18
#